data_AF-A0A4Y8V3G4-F1
#
_entry.id   AF-A0A4Y8V3G4-F1
#
_cell.length_a   1.000
_cell.length_b   1.000
_cell.length_c   1.000
_cell.angle_alpha   90.00
_cell.angle_beta   90.00
_cell.angle_gamma   90.00
#
_symmetry.space_group_name_H-M   'P 1'
#
loop_
_entity.id
_entity.type
_entity.pdbx_description
1 polymer ?
#
loop_
_entity_poly.entity_id
_entity_poly.type
_entity_poly.pdbx_seq_one_letter_code
_entity_poly.pdbx_strand_id
1 'polypeptide(L)'
;MTDHSLAHRAQHPTRTETVHLPPSTPPTNHGRTVAAWTTTWVVVAGALVAALGVAFALVWLFWVGMAIAVGGLVLGKVLQLLGHGQGGAATLARARRRGAH
;
A
#
# COMPACT_ATOMS: atom_id res chain seq x y z
N MET A 1 -54.24 -10.48 11.43
CA MET A 1 -52.82 -10.30 11.77
C MET A 1 -52.09 -11.50 11.17
N THR A 2 -51.62 -11.36 9.93
CA THR A 2 -50.95 -12.42 9.17
C THR A 2 -49.44 -12.20 9.27
N ASP A 3 -48.74 -13.06 9.99
CA ASP A 3 -47.31 -12.94 10.19
C ASP A 3 -46.57 -13.39 8.92
N HIS A 4 -46.01 -12.44 8.18
CA HIS A 4 -45.18 -12.65 6.99
C HIS A 4 -43.81 -13.31 7.31
N SER A 5 -43.63 -13.89 8.50
CA SER A 5 -42.36 -14.44 8.98
C SER A 5 -42.00 -15.81 8.39
N LEU A 6 -42.95 -16.51 7.77
CA LEU A 6 -42.73 -17.85 7.21
C LEU A 6 -42.38 -17.85 5.71
N ALA A 7 -42.64 -16.77 4.98
CA ALA A 7 -42.34 -16.67 3.55
C ALA A 7 -40.85 -16.44 3.24
N HIS A 8 -40.09 -15.82 4.16
CA HIS A 8 -38.66 -15.56 3.97
C HIS A 8 -37.75 -16.78 4.18
N ARG A 9 -38.21 -17.82 4.88
CA ARG A 9 -37.38 -19.01 5.16
C ARG A 9 -37.24 -19.97 3.97
N ALA A 10 -38.05 -19.82 2.93
CA ALA A 10 -38.05 -20.73 1.78
C ALA A 10 -37.21 -20.26 0.58
N GLN A 11 -36.66 -19.04 0.59
CA GLN A 11 -36.08 -18.41 -0.61
C GLN A 11 -34.57 -18.57 -0.82
N HIS A 12 -33.82 -19.20 0.09
CA HIS A 12 -32.42 -19.49 -0.16
C HIS A 12 -32.08 -20.92 0.27
N PRO A 13 -32.40 -21.94 -0.55
CA PRO A 13 -31.51 -23.08 -0.64
C PRO A 13 -30.18 -22.52 -1.15
N THR A 14 -29.31 -22.09 -0.23
CA THR A 14 -27.95 -21.64 -0.55
C THR A 14 -27.22 -22.84 -1.12
N ARG A 15 -27.35 -23.02 -2.44
CA ARG A 15 -26.52 -23.91 -3.24
C ARG A 15 -25.10 -23.53 -2.85
N THR A 16 -24.38 -24.48 -2.26
CA THR A 16 -22.96 -24.38 -1.99
C THR A 16 -22.25 -24.35 -3.34
N GLU A 17 -22.32 -23.20 -4.02
CA GLU A 17 -21.48 -22.91 -5.15
C GLU A 17 -20.05 -22.96 -4.62
N THR A 18 -19.28 -23.92 -5.08
CA THR A 18 -17.87 -24.05 -4.74
C THR A 18 -17.18 -22.82 -5.29
N VAL A 19 -17.08 -21.78 -4.46
CA VAL A 19 -16.44 -20.51 -4.80
C VAL A 19 -15.04 -20.84 -5.30
N HIS A 20 -14.84 -20.69 -6.61
CA HIS A 20 -13.53 -20.80 -7.24
C HIS A 20 -12.71 -19.60 -6.81
N LEU A 21 -12.09 -19.74 -5.64
CA LEU A 21 -11.11 -18.78 -5.17
C LEU A 21 -9.88 -18.91 -6.05
N PRO A 22 -9.30 -17.78 -6.51
CA PRO A 22 -7.99 -17.84 -7.14
C PRO A 22 -7.00 -18.50 -6.17
N PRO A 23 -6.01 -19.24 -6.69
CA PRO A 23 -5.09 -20.04 -5.88
C PRO A 23 -4.26 -19.24 -4.86
N SER A 24 -4.28 -17.91 -4.94
CA SER A 24 -3.67 -17.02 -3.96
C SER A 24 -4.57 -15.83 -3.63
N THR A 25 -4.74 -15.54 -2.35
CA THR A 25 -5.35 -14.27 -1.90
C THR A 25 -4.47 -13.10 -2.36
N PRO A 26 -5.04 -12.06 -3.00
CA PRO A 26 -4.30 -10.85 -3.34
C PRO A 26 -3.62 -10.25 -2.10
N PRO A 27 -2.40 -9.69 -2.21
CA PRO A 27 -1.73 -9.17 -1.03
C PRO A 27 -2.49 -7.96 -0.45
N THR A 28 -2.87 -8.05 0.81
CA THR A 28 -3.82 -7.13 1.51
C THR A 28 -3.21 -5.81 1.98
N ASN A 29 -2.01 -5.44 1.51
CA ASN A 29 -1.33 -4.27 2.07
C ASN A 29 -1.84 -2.93 1.52
N HIS A 30 -2.75 -2.86 0.53
CA HIS A 30 -3.35 -1.62 0.00
C HIS A 30 -2.35 -0.49 -0.33
N GLY A 31 -1.12 -0.83 -0.75
CA GLY A 31 -0.06 0.15 -1.00
C GLY A 31 0.65 0.64 0.28
N ARG A 32 0.30 0.11 1.45
CA ARG A 32 0.84 0.45 2.78
C ARG A 32 2.14 -0.29 3.10
N THR A 33 3.02 -0.38 2.13
CA THR A 33 4.33 -1.03 2.30
C THR A 33 5.34 -0.04 2.87
N VAL A 34 6.35 -0.53 3.58
CA VAL A 34 7.42 0.33 4.11
C VAL A 34 8.17 0.97 2.95
N ALA A 35 8.50 0.20 1.90
CA ALA A 35 9.16 0.74 0.71
C ALA A 35 8.36 1.89 0.07
N ALA A 36 7.03 1.72 -0.09
CA ALA A 36 6.18 2.75 -0.68
C ALA A 36 6.15 4.03 0.18
N TRP A 37 5.79 3.93 1.48
CA TRP A 37 5.66 5.12 2.33
C TRP A 37 6.99 5.82 2.58
N THR A 38 8.10 5.09 2.70
CA THR A 38 9.43 5.72 2.81
C THR A 38 9.75 6.51 1.54
N THR A 39 9.54 5.94 0.36
CA THR A 39 9.75 6.65 -0.92
C THR A 39 8.90 7.91 -0.99
N THR A 40 7.59 7.80 -0.68
CA THR A 40 6.66 8.92 -0.72
C THR A 40 7.13 10.07 0.16
N TRP A 41 7.46 9.80 1.43
CA TRP A 41 7.87 10.86 2.35
C TRP A 41 9.18 11.53 1.94
N VAL A 42 10.17 10.77 1.47
CA VAL A 42 11.45 11.33 1.03
C VAL A 42 11.28 12.16 -0.24
N VAL A 43 10.50 11.69 -1.22
CA VAL A 43 10.22 12.44 -2.45
C VAL A 43 9.43 13.71 -2.14
N VAL A 44 8.41 13.63 -1.28
CA VAL A 44 7.65 14.81 -0.83
C VAL A 44 8.55 15.82 -0.13
N ALA A 45 9.42 15.36 0.78
CA ALA A 45 10.39 16.24 1.45
C ALA A 45 11.36 16.90 0.45
N GLY A 46 11.90 16.14 -0.52
CA GLY A 46 12.74 16.69 -1.58
C GLY A 46 12.02 17.71 -2.45
N ALA A 47 10.77 17.43 -2.83
CA ALA A 47 9.93 18.36 -3.59
C ALA A 47 9.63 19.65 -2.81
N LEU A 48 9.36 19.55 -1.50
CA LEU A 48 9.18 20.71 -0.63
C LEU A 48 10.46 21.56 -0.57
N VAL A 49 11.63 20.95 -0.39
CA VAL A 49 12.92 21.65 -0.39
C VAL A 49 13.16 22.33 -1.74
N ALA A 50 12.88 21.63 -2.85
CA ALA A 50 13.02 22.20 -4.19
C ALA A 50 12.08 23.38 -4.43
N ALA A 51 10.81 23.27 -4.00
CA ALA A 51 9.82 24.33 -4.10
C ALA A 51 10.23 25.59 -3.30
N LEU A 52 10.78 25.41 -2.10
CA LEU A 52 11.35 26.52 -1.31
C LEU A 52 12.55 27.15 -2.03
N GLY A 53 13.41 26.34 -2.67
CA GLY A 53 14.50 26.82 -3.51
C GLY A 53 14.01 27.75 -4.63
N VAL A 54 12.92 27.36 -5.31
CA VAL A 54 12.29 28.21 -6.33
C VAL A 54 11.66 29.46 -5.71
N ALA A 55 10.90 29.33 -4.63
CA ALA A 55 10.19 30.43 -3.98
C ALA A 55 11.12 31.56 -3.50
N PHE A 56 12.35 31.22 -3.08
CA PHE A 56 13.34 32.17 -2.61
C PHE A 56 14.46 32.47 -3.64
N ALA A 57 14.31 32.04 -4.90
CA ALA A 57 15.32 32.18 -5.95
C ALA A 57 16.72 31.61 -5.58
N LEU A 58 16.74 30.54 -4.78
CA LEU A 58 17.94 29.83 -4.33
C LEU A 58 18.18 28.60 -5.22
N VAL A 59 18.88 28.79 -6.34
CA VAL A 59 19.15 27.72 -7.33
C VAL A 59 19.86 26.50 -6.72
N TRP A 60 20.78 26.71 -5.77
CA TRP A 60 21.47 25.61 -5.10
C TRP A 60 20.51 24.74 -4.26
N LEU A 61 19.52 25.36 -3.61
CA LEU A 61 18.55 24.67 -2.77
C LEU A 61 17.57 23.84 -3.61
N PHE A 62 17.24 24.33 -4.82
CA PHE A 62 16.50 23.54 -5.80
C PHE A 62 17.20 22.21 -6.11
N TRP A 63 18.50 22.25 -6.40
CA TRP A 63 19.28 21.04 -6.70
C TRP A 63 19.42 20.11 -5.50
N VAL A 64 19.53 20.64 -4.28
CA VAL A 64 19.48 19.82 -3.05
C VAL A 64 18.15 19.08 -2.94
N GLY A 65 17.03 19.76 -3.16
CA GLY A 65 15.71 19.13 -3.15
C GLY A 65 15.57 18.03 -4.21
N MET A 66 16.08 18.27 -5.43
CA MET A 66 16.12 17.27 -6.50
C MET A 66 16.98 16.06 -6.13
N ALA A 67 18.15 16.26 -5.53
CA ALA A 67 19.01 15.18 -5.07
C ALA A 67 18.32 14.31 -4.00
N ILE A 68 17.60 14.93 -3.06
CA ILE A 68 16.80 14.22 -2.05
C ILE A 68 15.71 13.39 -2.73
N ALA A 69 14.96 13.98 -3.68
CA ALA A 69 13.88 13.27 -4.38
C ALA A 69 14.40 12.05 -5.15
N VAL A 70 15.49 12.20 -5.92
CA VAL A 70 16.13 11.09 -6.64
C VAL A 70 16.68 10.04 -5.67
N GLY A 71 17.33 10.46 -4.59
CA GLY A 71 17.79 9.57 -3.53
C GLY A 71 16.65 8.77 -2.88
N GLY A 72 15.47 9.38 -2.72
CA GLY A 72 14.26 8.71 -2.26
C GLY A 72 13.82 7.56 -3.17
N LEU A 73 13.92 7.72 -4.49
CA LEU A 73 13.62 6.65 -5.45
C LEU A 73 14.60 5.48 -5.32
N VAL A 74 15.89 5.79 -5.15
CA VAL A 74 16.93 4.77 -4.94
C VAL A 74 16.68 4.01 -3.64
N LEU A 75 16.43 4.73 -2.54
CA LEU A 75 16.10 4.12 -1.24
C LEU A 75 14.85 3.24 -1.33
N GLY A 76 13.81 3.73 -2.01
CA GLY A 76 12.60 2.98 -2.29
C GLY A 76 12.86 1.66 -3.02
N LYS A 77 13.71 1.72 -4.06
CA LYS A 77 14.09 0.53 -4.82
C LYS A 77 14.89 -0.45 -3.97
N VAL A 78 15.84 0.03 -3.16
CA VAL A 78 16.61 -0.81 -2.24
C VAL A 78 15.67 -1.50 -1.24
N LEU A 79 14.75 -0.77 -0.62
CA LEU A 79 13.76 -1.35 0.30
C LEU A 79 12.86 -2.38 -0.39
N GLN A 80 12.45 -2.12 -1.63
CA GLN A 80 11.69 -3.09 -2.42
C GLN A 80 12.49 -4.38 -2.65
N LEU A 81 13.76 -4.28 -3.03
CA LEU A 81 14.66 -5.42 -3.23
C LEU A 81 14.90 -6.21 -1.93
N LEU A 82 14.96 -5.53 -0.79
CA LEU A 82 15.03 -6.14 0.54
C LEU A 82 13.70 -6.76 1.01
N GLY A 83 12.67 -6.77 0.16
CA GLY A 83 11.38 -7.41 0.44
C GLY A 83 10.40 -6.58 1.25
N HIS A 84 10.67 -5.28 1.44
CA HIS A 84 9.76 -4.34 2.09
C HIS A 84 8.70 -3.74 1.16
N GLY A 85 8.69 -4.12 -0.12
CA GLY A 85 7.67 -3.76 -1.11
C GLY A 85 6.46 -4.70 -1.13
N GLN A 86 5.57 -4.48 -2.09
CA GLN A 86 4.40 -5.33 -2.34
C GLN A 86 4.85 -6.76 -2.66
N GLY A 87 4.28 -7.76 -1.99
CA GLY A 87 4.62 -9.17 -2.24
C GLY A 87 6.03 -9.58 -1.78
N GLY A 88 6.81 -8.66 -1.20
CA GLY A 88 8.12 -8.99 -0.65
C GLY A 88 8.05 -9.84 0.61
N ALA A 89 9.09 -10.65 0.85
CA ALA A 89 9.14 -11.61 1.95
C ALA A 89 8.89 -10.96 3.33
N ALA A 90 9.48 -9.80 3.59
CA ALA A 90 9.30 -9.07 4.85
C ALA A 90 7.85 -8.56 5.02
N THR A 91 7.26 -8.03 3.96
CA THR A 91 5.85 -7.57 3.96
C THR A 91 4.89 -8.74 4.20
N LEU A 92 5.11 -9.87 3.54
CA LEU A 92 4.29 -11.08 3.71
C LEU A 92 4.43 -11.65 5.13
N ALA A 93 5.65 -11.71 5.67
CA ALA A 93 5.88 -12.16 7.04
C ALA A 93 5.12 -11.29 8.06
N ARG A 94 5.09 -9.97 7.85
CA ARG A 94 4.32 -9.04 8.70
C ARG A 94 2.81 -9.25 8.59
N ALA A 95 2.30 -9.53 7.38
CA ALA A 95 0.88 -9.80 7.16
C ALA A 95 0.45 -11.10 7.87
N ARG A 96 1.24 -12.16 7.78
CA ARG A 96 1.00 -13.44 8.47
C ARG A 96 0.90 -13.27 9.98
N ARG A 97 1.77 -12.44 10.59
CA ARG A 97 1.71 -12.14 12.03
C ARG A 97 0.43 -11.43 12.46
N ARG A 98 -0.20 -10.67 11.56
CA ARG A 98 -1.43 -9.89 11.85
C ARG A 98 -2.72 -10.66 11.55
N GLY A 99 -2.68 -11.65 10.66
CA GLY A 99 -3.82 -12.50 10.32
C GLY A 99 -3.98 -13.73 11.20
N ALA A 100 -3.19 -13.87 12.28
CA ALA A 100 -3.26 -14.99 13.23
C ALA A 100 -4.22 -14.72 14.40
N HIS A 101 -5.26 -13.93 14.18
CA HIS A 101 -6.30 -13.61 15.17
C HIS A 101 -7.66 -14.06 14.65
#